data_AF-A0A5E7HRC6-F1
#
_entry.id   AF-A0A5E7HRC6-F1
#
_cell.length_a   1.000
_cell.length_b   1.000
_cell.length_c   1.000
_cell.angle_alpha   90.00
_cell.angle_beta   90.00
_cell.angle_gamma   90.00
#
_symmetry.space_group_name_H-M   'P 1'
#
loop_
_entity.id
_entity.type
_entity.pdbx_description
1 polymer ?
#
loop_
_entity_poly.entity_id
_entity_poly.type
_entity_poly.pdbx_seq_one_letter_code
_entity_poly.pdbx_strand_id
1 'polypeptide(L)'
;MAPPNPPLVVREAVRSVDKTRNAELANDWRIGPLVLFAADISSECFELNNSDMIPIFNHCGRLTNYFSGYDEALAVSNVKNIDISSRVGRVGMPVETPAHEKAFDVDCGPRYKTVPKRKFKIIDGMISHSWYLEDPVWYDDLAYTLQGQIDRDSIPARIWVSKNDFILKT
;
A
#
# COMPACT_ATOMS: atom_id res chain seq x y z
N MET A 1 1.72 -20.01 14.17
CA MET A 1 2.74 -19.26 13.42
C MET A 1 2.01 -18.54 12.30
N ALA A 2 1.84 -17.22 12.40
CA ALA A 2 1.21 -16.46 11.32
C ALA A 2 2.12 -16.55 10.08
N PRO A 3 1.57 -16.76 8.87
CA PRO A 3 2.38 -16.74 7.66
C PRO A 3 3.07 -15.37 7.57
N PRO A 4 4.34 -15.32 7.12
CA PRO A 4 5.02 -14.05 6.93
C PRO A 4 4.24 -13.21 5.93
N ASN A 5 3.97 -11.97 6.31
CA ASN A 5 3.19 -11.03 5.51
C ASN A 5 3.93 -10.74 4.19
N PRO A 6 3.40 -11.12 3.00
CA PRO A 6 4.14 -11.03 1.73
C PRO A 6 4.72 -9.64 1.39
N PRO A 7 4.01 -8.51 1.64
CA PRO A 7 4.55 -7.16 1.43
C PRO A 7 5.77 -6.87 2.32
N LEU A 8 5.76 -7.36 3.56
CA LEU A 8 6.88 -7.22 4.49
C LEU A 8 8.10 -7.99 3.97
N VAL A 9 7.91 -9.20 3.46
CA VAL A 9 9.02 -10.04 2.94
C VAL A 9 9.68 -9.40 1.72
N VAL A 10 8.90 -8.89 0.77
CA VAL A 10 9.44 -8.23 -0.43
C VAL A 10 10.18 -6.94 -0.05
N ARG A 11 9.62 -6.13 0.86
CA ARG A 11 10.27 -4.91 1.35
C ARG A 11 11.60 -5.21 2.05
N GLU A 12 11.60 -6.17 2.98
CA GLU A 12 12.82 -6.52 3.72
C GLU A 12 13.87 -7.17 2.81
N ALA A 13 13.48 -7.93 1.79
CA ALA A 13 14.41 -8.46 0.80
C ALA A 13 15.11 -7.34 0.01
N VAL A 14 14.35 -6.35 -0.48
CA VAL A 14 14.91 -5.16 -1.14
C VAL A 14 15.86 -4.40 -0.23
N ARG A 15 15.40 -4.11 1.00
CA ARG A 15 16.20 -3.41 2.01
C ARG A 15 17.48 -4.15 2.34
N SER A 16 17.42 -5.49 2.43
CA SER A 16 18.60 -6.31 2.68
C SER A 16 19.59 -6.26 1.53
N VAL A 17 19.13 -6.33 0.28
CA VAL A 17 20.00 -6.27 -0.91
C VAL A 17 20.73 -4.92 -0.95
N ASP A 18 20.03 -3.81 -0.73
CA ASP A 18 20.63 -2.47 -0.74
C ASP A 18 21.66 -2.28 0.40
N LYS A 19 21.44 -2.92 1.55
CA LYS A 19 22.40 -2.93 2.67
C LYS A 19 23.59 -3.86 2.46
N THR A 20 23.56 -4.78 1.48
CA THR A 20 24.63 -5.75 1.27
C THR A 20 25.77 -5.09 0.48
N ARG A 21 26.99 -5.12 1.05
CA ARG A 21 28.20 -4.41 0.59
C ARG A 21 28.74 -4.73 -0.83
N ASN A 22 27.99 -5.40 -1.70
CA ASN A 22 28.38 -5.61 -3.10
C ASN A 22 27.85 -4.45 -3.96
N ALA A 23 28.56 -3.33 -3.89
CA ALA A 23 28.19 -2.06 -4.54
C ALA A 23 28.03 -2.16 -6.07
N GLU A 24 28.58 -3.18 -6.72
CA GLU A 24 28.47 -3.39 -8.17
C GLU A 24 27.17 -4.07 -8.60
N LEU A 25 26.49 -4.82 -7.72
CA LEU A 25 25.22 -5.49 -8.02
C LEU A 25 24.00 -4.72 -7.50
N ALA A 26 24.19 -3.87 -6.48
CA ALA A 26 23.10 -3.18 -5.79
C ALA A 26 22.49 -2.02 -6.60
N ASN A 27 23.20 -1.45 -7.59
CA ASN A 27 22.86 -0.13 -8.14
C ASN A 27 22.07 -0.10 -9.46
N ASP A 28 22.01 -1.19 -10.23
CA ASP A 28 21.53 -1.14 -11.63
C ASP A 28 20.11 -1.63 -11.86
N TRP A 29 19.39 -2.02 -10.81
CA TRP A 29 18.04 -2.54 -10.95
C TRP A 29 16.99 -1.48 -10.62
N ARG A 30 15.86 -1.52 -11.33
CA ARG A 30 14.72 -0.62 -11.15
C ARG A 30 13.45 -1.44 -10.99
N ILE A 31 12.59 -0.99 -10.09
CA ILE A 31 11.20 -1.44 -9.99
C ILE A 31 10.36 -0.41 -10.76
N GLY A 32 9.41 -0.89 -11.57
CA GLY A 32 8.40 -0.03 -12.18
C GLY A 32 7.43 0.54 -11.12
N PRO A 33 6.11 0.51 -11.38
CA PRO A 33 5.13 0.80 -10.35
C PRO A 33 5.14 -0.31 -9.27
N LEU A 34 5.26 0.10 -8.01
CA LEU A 34 5.06 -0.73 -6.83
C LEU A 34 3.67 -0.45 -6.25
N VAL A 35 2.96 -1.50 -5.88
CA VAL A 35 1.61 -1.40 -5.31
C VAL A 35 1.55 -2.11 -3.96
N LEU A 36 0.92 -1.44 -3.00
CA LEU A 36 0.59 -1.96 -1.69
C LEU A 36 -0.93 -1.98 -1.53
N PHE A 37 -1.47 -3.09 -1.02
CA PHE A 37 -2.85 -3.19 -0.54
C PHE A 37 -2.87 -4.13 0.65
N ALA A 38 -3.75 -3.88 1.62
CA ALA A 38 -3.74 -4.61 2.90
C ALA A 38 -2.35 -4.60 3.59
N ALA A 39 -1.59 -3.53 3.38
CA ALA A 39 -0.21 -3.46 3.83
C ALA A 39 -0.12 -3.30 5.35
N ASP A 40 0.26 -4.37 6.02
CA ASP A 40 0.67 -4.38 7.42
C ASP A 40 2.14 -3.93 7.53
N ILE A 41 2.31 -2.63 7.32
CA ILE A 41 3.53 -1.84 7.48
C ILE A 41 3.14 -0.63 8.34
N SER A 42 3.98 -0.24 9.30
CA SER A 42 3.76 1.00 10.05
C SER A 42 3.69 2.20 9.11
N SER A 43 2.66 3.04 9.24
CA SER A 43 2.53 4.28 8.47
C SER A 43 3.76 5.19 8.65
N GLU A 44 4.39 5.20 9.83
CA GLU A 44 5.58 6.00 10.11
C GLU A 44 6.80 5.61 9.24
N CYS A 45 6.82 4.39 8.68
CA CYS A 45 7.86 4.01 7.72
C CYS A 45 7.85 4.90 6.47
N PHE A 46 6.74 5.58 6.17
CA PHE A 46 6.59 6.41 4.98
C PHE A 46 6.87 7.90 5.21
N GLU A 47 7.25 8.28 6.43
CA GLU A 47 7.75 9.63 6.69
C GLU A 47 8.93 9.96 5.78
N LEU A 48 9.03 11.24 5.40
CA LEU A 48 10.12 11.71 4.55
C LEU A 48 11.48 11.34 5.16
N ASN A 49 12.35 10.76 4.33
CA ASN A 49 13.70 10.29 4.70
C ASN A 49 13.74 9.13 5.70
N ASN A 50 12.64 8.40 5.91
CA ASN A 50 12.68 7.19 6.71
C ASN A 50 13.58 6.13 6.07
N SER A 51 14.60 5.68 6.81
CA SER A 51 15.63 4.76 6.32
C SER A 51 15.12 3.39 5.84
N ASP A 52 13.90 3.01 6.23
CA ASP A 52 13.29 1.73 5.85
C ASP A 52 12.71 1.78 4.44
N MET A 53 12.26 2.95 4.01
CA MET A 53 11.64 3.14 2.70
C MET A 53 12.56 3.83 1.68
N ILE A 54 13.68 4.43 2.09
CA ILE A 54 14.69 4.99 1.18
C ILE A 54 15.10 3.98 0.09
N PRO A 55 15.47 2.72 0.39
CA PRO A 55 15.83 1.75 -0.64
C PRO A 55 14.70 1.53 -1.65
N ILE A 56 13.45 1.42 -1.17
CA ILE A 56 12.29 1.26 -2.04
C ILE A 56 12.12 2.47 -2.96
N PHE A 57 12.19 3.69 -2.44
CA PHE A 57 12.03 4.90 -3.22
C PHE A 57 13.20 5.20 -4.16
N ASN A 58 14.41 4.72 -3.84
CA ASN A 58 15.57 4.79 -4.72
C ASN A 58 15.36 3.92 -5.97
N HIS A 59 14.72 2.76 -5.83
CA HIS A 59 14.58 1.79 -6.93
C HIS A 59 13.22 1.84 -7.65
N CYS A 60 12.14 2.30 -7.01
CA CYS A 60 10.82 2.36 -7.64
C CYS A 60 10.58 3.64 -8.46
N GLY A 61 9.81 3.49 -9.53
CA GLY A 61 9.28 4.63 -10.29
C GLY A 61 8.12 5.34 -9.57
N ARG A 62 7.25 4.54 -8.94
CA ARG A 62 6.05 5.00 -8.22
C ARG A 62 5.66 3.96 -7.17
N LEU A 63 5.19 4.39 -6.01
CA LEU A 63 4.58 3.52 -4.99
C LEU A 63 3.15 3.97 -4.74
N THR A 64 2.17 3.10 -5.00
CA THR A 64 0.76 3.37 -4.71
C THR A 64 0.27 2.45 -3.60
N ASN A 65 -0.28 3.03 -2.54
CA ASN A 65 -0.89 2.32 -1.43
C ASN A 65 -2.42 2.46 -1.50
N TYR A 66 -3.10 1.33 -1.60
CA TYR A 66 -4.54 1.23 -1.45
C TYR A 66 -4.84 0.91 0.01
N PHE A 67 -5.58 1.80 0.67
CA PHE A 67 -5.94 1.63 2.07
C PHE A 67 -7.44 1.66 2.29
N SER A 68 -7.90 1.05 3.37
CA SER A 68 -9.30 1.10 3.78
C SER A 68 -9.42 1.00 5.30
N GLY A 69 -10.13 1.95 5.91
CA GLY A 69 -10.44 1.91 7.35
C GLY A 69 -11.34 0.74 7.76
N TYR A 70 -11.94 0.03 6.80
CA TYR A 70 -12.77 -1.16 7.04
C TYR A 70 -11.98 -2.46 7.11
N ASP A 71 -10.66 -2.35 7.07
CA ASP A 71 -9.76 -3.48 7.13
C ASP A 71 -9.62 -4.01 8.58
N GLU A 72 -10.52 -4.90 8.98
CA GLU A 72 -10.61 -5.43 10.34
C GLU A 72 -9.38 -6.26 10.74
N ALA A 73 -8.82 -7.05 9.83
CA ALA A 73 -7.65 -7.87 10.13
C ALA A 73 -6.39 -7.01 10.43
N LEU A 74 -6.24 -5.84 9.79
CA LEU A 74 -5.22 -4.86 10.17
C LEU A 74 -5.49 -4.23 11.55
N ALA A 75 -6.76 -4.09 11.95
CA ALA A 75 -7.11 -3.59 13.29
C ALA A 75 -6.63 -4.54 14.40
N VAL A 76 -6.75 -5.86 14.18
CA VAL A 76 -6.26 -6.87 15.13
C VAL A 76 -4.74 -7.02 15.12
N SER A 77 -4.06 -6.74 14.00
CA SER A 77 -2.58 -6.67 13.96
C SER A 77 -2.04 -5.65 14.97
N ASN A 78 -2.65 -4.46 15.04
CA ASN A 78 -2.25 -3.41 16.00
C ASN A 78 -2.35 -3.88 17.45
N VAL A 79 -3.43 -4.59 17.80
CA VAL A 79 -3.64 -5.12 19.16
C VAL A 79 -2.62 -6.22 19.50
N LYS A 80 -2.29 -7.08 18.52
CA LYS A 80 -1.39 -8.22 18.73
C LYS A 80 0.08 -7.83 18.84
N ASN A 81 0.51 -6.75 18.19
CA ASN A 81 1.91 -6.38 18.12
C ASN A 81 2.40 -5.41 19.21
N ILE A 82 1.52 -4.95 20.13
CA ILE A 82 1.83 -3.87 21.11
C ILE A 82 2.45 -2.66 20.38
N ASP A 83 2.07 -2.50 19.11
CA ASP A 83 2.62 -1.51 18.22
C ASP A 83 1.47 -0.55 17.97
N ILE A 84 1.62 0.61 18.61
CA ILE A 84 0.69 1.73 18.57
C ILE A 84 0.67 2.40 17.19
N SER A 85 1.61 2.06 16.30
CA SER A 85 1.64 2.61 14.95
C SER A 85 0.50 2.05 14.09
N SER A 86 -0.24 2.97 13.48
CA SER A 86 -1.33 2.59 12.57
C SER A 86 -0.76 2.02 11.27
N ARG A 87 -1.37 0.96 10.73
CA ARG A 87 -0.91 0.30 9.49
C ARG A 87 -1.30 1.09 8.25
N VAL A 88 -0.35 1.25 7.33
CA VAL A 88 -0.51 2.03 6.10
C VAL A 88 -1.67 1.50 5.23
N GLY A 89 -1.92 0.18 5.22
CA GLY A 89 -3.06 -0.42 4.51
C GLY A 89 -4.43 -0.13 5.14
N ARG A 90 -4.47 0.41 6.36
CA ARG A 90 -5.70 0.77 7.08
C ARG A 90 -5.93 2.27 7.13
N VAL A 91 -4.87 3.05 7.35
CA VAL A 91 -4.96 4.51 7.59
C VAL A 91 -4.35 5.37 6.49
N GLY A 92 -3.65 4.77 5.53
CA GLY A 92 -2.86 5.49 4.55
C GLY A 92 -1.48 5.91 5.07
N MET A 93 -0.81 6.75 4.31
CA MET A 93 0.41 7.46 4.62
C MET A 93 0.21 8.41 5.81
N PRO A 94 1.29 8.83 6.49
CA PRO A 94 1.21 9.82 7.55
C PRO A 94 0.55 11.12 7.07
N VAL A 95 -0.43 11.61 7.84
CA VAL A 95 -1.14 12.86 7.54
C VAL A 95 -0.39 14.09 8.07
N GLU A 96 0.27 13.94 9.22
CA GLU A 96 0.95 15.03 9.93
C GLU A 96 2.37 15.30 9.41
N THR A 97 2.95 14.36 8.68
CA THR A 97 4.31 14.44 8.14
C THR A 97 4.31 14.17 6.64
N PRO A 98 5.13 14.89 5.85
CA PRO A 98 5.16 14.68 4.41
C PRO A 98 5.71 13.30 4.09
N ALA A 99 5.07 12.61 3.15
CA ALA A 99 5.61 11.39 2.53
C ALA A 99 6.54 11.73 1.36
N HIS A 100 7.26 10.71 0.86
CA HIS A 100 8.08 10.84 -0.34
C HIS A 100 7.22 11.22 -1.57
N GLU A 101 7.75 12.00 -2.51
CA GLU A 101 7.00 12.46 -3.70
C GLU A 101 6.50 11.32 -4.62
N LYS A 102 7.14 10.15 -4.51
CA LYS A 102 6.80 8.92 -5.22
C LYS A 102 5.76 8.06 -4.50
N ALA A 103 5.37 8.42 -3.27
CA ALA A 103 4.34 7.74 -2.49
C ALA A 103 2.98 8.35 -2.79
N PHE A 104 2.02 7.49 -3.11
CA PHE A 104 0.66 7.85 -3.47
C PHE A 104 -0.32 7.01 -2.68
N ASP A 105 -1.41 7.62 -2.25
CA ASP A 105 -2.47 6.97 -1.49
C ASP A 105 -3.79 6.94 -2.25
N VAL A 106 -4.51 5.84 -2.12
CA VAL A 106 -5.85 5.68 -2.67
C VAL A 106 -6.76 5.14 -1.58
N ASP A 107 -7.61 6.00 -1.03
CA ASP A 107 -8.64 5.62 -0.07
C ASP A 107 -9.74 4.80 -0.76
N CYS A 108 -9.80 3.54 -0.39
CA CYS A 108 -10.76 2.57 -0.89
C CYS A 108 -11.97 2.41 0.04
N GLY A 109 -12.00 3.11 1.18
CA GLY A 109 -13.06 3.06 2.18
C GLY A 109 -14.43 3.45 1.65
N PRO A 110 -14.57 4.55 0.89
CA PRO A 110 -15.83 4.91 0.23
C PRO A 110 -16.34 3.81 -0.71
N ARG A 111 -15.48 3.25 -1.56
CA ARG A 111 -15.83 2.15 -2.47
C ARG A 111 -16.22 0.88 -1.70
N TYR A 112 -15.47 0.52 -0.65
CA TYR A 112 -15.78 -0.64 0.20
C TYR A 112 -17.24 -0.61 0.71
N LYS A 113 -17.74 0.59 1.06
CA LYS A 113 -19.12 0.76 1.54
C LYS A 113 -20.17 0.51 0.45
N THR A 114 -19.86 0.77 -0.83
CA THR A 114 -20.81 0.67 -1.94
C THR A 114 -20.88 -0.72 -2.57
N VAL A 115 -19.89 -1.60 -2.32
CA VAL A 115 -19.91 -2.98 -2.82
C VAL A 115 -21.14 -3.75 -2.31
N PRO A 116 -22.09 -4.10 -3.20
CA PRO A 116 -23.35 -4.72 -2.80
C PRO A 116 -23.16 -6.19 -2.43
N LYS A 117 -23.96 -6.69 -1.48
CA LYS A 117 -24.00 -8.10 -1.06
C LYS A 117 -22.62 -8.66 -0.69
N ARG A 118 -21.97 -8.03 0.30
CA ARG A 118 -20.70 -8.44 0.92
C ARG A 118 -20.67 -9.95 1.19
N LYS A 119 -20.16 -10.72 0.23
CA LYS A 119 -19.82 -12.14 0.41
C LYS A 119 -18.32 -12.27 0.66
N PHE A 120 -17.74 -11.29 1.33
CA PHE A 120 -16.31 -11.33 1.64
C PHE A 120 -16.01 -12.57 2.46
N LYS A 121 -14.93 -13.24 2.10
CA LYS A 121 -14.46 -14.41 2.81
C LYS A 121 -14.18 -14.01 4.26
N ILE A 122 -14.80 -14.69 5.20
CA ILE A 122 -14.49 -14.55 6.62
C ILE A 122 -13.42 -15.59 6.95
N ILE A 123 -12.29 -15.14 7.48
CA ILE A 123 -11.20 -16.01 7.95
C ILE A 123 -11.00 -15.68 9.43
N ASP A 124 -11.08 -16.70 10.29
CA ASP A 124 -10.95 -16.56 11.74
C ASP A 124 -11.85 -15.47 12.36
N GLY A 125 -13.08 -15.34 11.85
CA GLY A 125 -14.06 -14.38 12.33
C GLY A 125 -13.87 -12.94 11.85
N MET A 126 -12.92 -12.68 10.95
CA MET A 126 -12.63 -11.36 10.40
C MET A 126 -12.91 -11.30 8.91
N ILE A 127 -13.39 -10.16 8.41
CA ILE A 127 -13.53 -9.94 6.98
C ILE A 127 -12.14 -9.92 6.34
N SER A 128 -11.91 -10.80 5.36
CA SER A 128 -10.64 -10.87 4.64
C SER A 128 -10.40 -9.61 3.79
N HIS A 129 -9.13 -9.21 3.70
CA HIS A 129 -8.67 -8.22 2.74
C HIS A 129 -8.87 -8.65 1.27
N SER A 130 -9.31 -9.89 1.00
CA SER A 130 -9.55 -10.39 -0.36
C SER A 130 -10.58 -9.57 -1.14
N TRP A 131 -11.36 -8.72 -0.47
CA TRP A 131 -12.34 -7.85 -1.11
C TRP A 131 -11.76 -6.99 -2.25
N TYR A 132 -10.50 -6.53 -2.12
CA TYR A 132 -9.80 -5.81 -3.19
C TYR A 132 -9.78 -6.65 -4.48
N LEU A 133 -9.49 -7.95 -4.33
CA LEU A 133 -9.42 -8.94 -5.41
C LEU A 133 -10.79 -9.41 -5.90
N GLU A 134 -11.87 -8.82 -5.40
CA GLU A 134 -13.24 -9.11 -5.83
C GLU A 134 -13.92 -7.87 -6.40
N ASP A 135 -13.26 -6.71 -6.36
CA ASP A 135 -13.81 -5.44 -6.80
C ASP A 135 -13.30 -5.04 -8.21
N PRO A 136 -14.19 -4.93 -9.22
CA PRO A 136 -13.77 -4.62 -10.58
C PRO A 136 -13.20 -3.20 -10.73
N VAL A 137 -13.68 -2.22 -9.94
CA VAL A 137 -13.19 -0.84 -10.01
C VAL A 137 -11.77 -0.75 -9.46
N TRP A 138 -11.49 -1.45 -8.36
CA TRP A 138 -10.14 -1.58 -7.84
C TRP A 138 -9.21 -2.29 -8.84
N TYR A 139 -9.66 -3.35 -9.51
CA TYR A 139 -8.86 -4.02 -10.54
C TYR A 139 -8.52 -3.13 -11.74
N ASP A 140 -9.48 -2.33 -12.22
CA ASP A 140 -9.23 -1.38 -13.30
C ASP A 140 -8.18 -0.33 -12.87
N ASP A 141 -8.30 0.21 -11.65
CA ASP A 141 -7.32 1.15 -11.10
C ASP A 141 -5.93 0.53 -10.96
N LEU A 142 -5.86 -0.71 -10.46
CA LEU A 142 -4.63 -1.49 -10.36
C LEU A 142 -3.99 -1.67 -11.75
N ALA A 143 -4.79 -2.04 -12.75
CA ALA A 143 -4.32 -2.25 -14.11
C ALA A 143 -3.72 -0.96 -14.69
N TYR A 144 -4.42 0.18 -14.59
CA TYR A 144 -3.90 1.48 -15.02
C TYR A 144 -2.62 1.87 -14.26
N THR A 145 -2.57 1.58 -12.96
CA THR A 145 -1.41 1.86 -12.12
C THR A 145 -0.18 1.08 -12.55
N LEU A 146 -0.33 -0.21 -12.82
CA LEU A 146 0.75 -1.12 -13.22
C LEU A 146 1.20 -0.90 -14.66
N GLN A 147 0.28 -0.52 -15.57
CA GLN A 147 0.64 -0.14 -16.94
C GLN A 147 1.59 1.06 -16.97
N GLY A 148 1.45 1.99 -16.03
CA GLY A 148 2.35 3.15 -15.89
C GLY A 148 2.25 4.18 -17.03
N GLN A 149 1.29 4.03 -17.96
CA GLN A 149 1.13 4.92 -19.12
C GLN A 149 0.29 6.15 -18.81
N ILE A 150 -0.61 6.06 -17.83
CA ILE A 150 -1.47 7.17 -17.40
C ILE A 150 -0.78 7.88 -16.24
N ASP A 151 -0.70 9.21 -16.32
CA ASP A 151 -0.25 10.01 -15.20
C ASP A 151 -1.15 9.76 -13.98
N ARG A 152 -0.57 9.76 -12.78
CA ARG A 152 -1.25 9.36 -11.55
C ARG A 152 -2.50 10.19 -11.26
N ASP A 153 -2.51 11.45 -11.66
CA ASP A 153 -3.60 12.39 -11.39
C ASP A 153 -4.76 12.21 -12.39
N SER A 154 -4.53 11.40 -13.44
CA SER A 154 -5.46 11.19 -14.56
C SER A 154 -6.02 9.78 -14.63
N ILE A 155 -5.74 8.91 -13.64
CA ILE A 155 -6.27 7.54 -13.63
C ILE A 155 -7.81 7.59 -13.51
N PRO A 156 -8.57 7.04 -14.50
CA PRO A 156 -10.01 7.25 -14.58
C PRO A 156 -10.81 6.71 -13.38
N ALA A 157 -10.28 5.73 -12.65
CA ALA A 157 -10.93 5.12 -11.49
C ALA A 157 -10.73 5.91 -10.18
N ARG A 158 -10.04 7.06 -10.23
CA ARG A 158 -9.74 7.89 -9.04
C ARG A 158 -10.52 9.20 -9.02
N ILE A 159 -10.69 9.71 -7.81
CA ILE A 159 -11.12 11.07 -7.50
C ILE A 159 -9.93 11.73 -6.81
N TRP A 160 -9.45 12.85 -7.36
CA TRP A 160 -8.37 13.62 -6.75
C TRP A 160 -8.86 14.32 -5.48
N VAL A 161 -8.10 14.20 -4.39
CA VAL A 161 -8.38 14.87 -3.11
C VAL A 161 -7.36 15.96 -2.87
N SER A 162 -6.08 15.58 -2.92
CA SER A 162 -4.95 16.48 -2.75
C SER A 162 -3.71 15.92 -3.44
N LYS A 163 -2.55 16.58 -3.28
CA LYS A 163 -1.31 16.09 -3.89
C LYS A 163 -1.01 14.68 -3.37
N ASN A 164 -0.87 13.75 -4.31
CA ASN A 164 -0.57 12.34 -4.05
C ASN A 164 -1.65 11.57 -3.26
N ASP A 165 -2.84 12.14 -3.09
CA ASP A 165 -3.93 11.55 -2.30
C ASP A 165 -5.23 11.51 -3.12
N PHE A 166 -5.85 10.33 -3.15
CA PHE A 166 -6.97 10.01 -4.02
C PHE A 166 -8.01 9.16 -3.29
N ILE A 167 -9.23 9.18 -3.82
CA ILE A 167 -10.30 8.26 -3.44
C ILE A 167 -10.62 7.36 -4.63
N LEU A 168 -10.82 6.06 -4.38
CA LEU A 168 -11.33 5.13 -5.39
C LEU A 168 -12.81 5.41 -5.67
N LYS A 169 -13.19 5.50 -6.95
CA LYS A 169 -14.57 5.78 -7.36
C LYS A 169 -15.56 4.74 -6.82
N THR A 170 -16.75 5.21 -6.42
CA THR A 170 -17.81 4.41 -5.80
C THR A 170 -18.75 3.74 -6.78
#